data_AF-A0A8J5UZC0-F1
#
_entry.id   AF-A0A8J5UZC0-F1
#
_cell.length_a   1.000
_cell.length_b   1.000
_cell.length_c   1.000
_cell.angle_alpha   90.00
_cell.angle_beta   90.00
_cell.angle_gamma   90.00
#
_symmetry.space_group_name_H-M   'P 1'
#
loop_
_entity.id
_entity.type
_entity.pdbx_description
1 polymer ?
#
loop_
_entity_poly.entity_id
_entity_poly.type
_entity_poly.pdbx_seq_one_letter_code
_entity_poly.pdbx_strand_id
1 'polypeptide(L)'
;MLQRIGAGMAMSCLAMVAAAVVEGRRLRAASDAGLIDRPDATVPMSVWWLLPQYVLVGLAKVLGTIGLEEFFYDQVPDELRSVGLAISLSVLGVGSYASGILVSAIDWATSGGGGESWLSDDLNRAHLDYFYWILAALAALEVFVFVYIAKRYVYKNKAEP
;
A
#
# COMPACT_ATOMS: atom_id res chain seq x y z
N MET A 1 20.88 -2.31 -5.86
CA MET A 1 19.52 -2.92 -5.91
C MET A 1 18.75 -2.76 -4.60
N LEU A 2 19.24 -3.25 -3.46
CA LEU A 2 18.54 -3.11 -2.15
C LEU A 2 18.13 -1.66 -1.80
N GLN A 3 18.95 -0.66 -2.14
CA GLN A 3 18.59 0.75 -1.93
C GLN A 3 17.41 1.22 -2.80
N ARG A 4 17.30 0.74 -4.05
CA ARG A 4 16.16 1.05 -4.95
C ARG A 4 14.89 0.40 -4.41
N ILE A 5 14.98 -0.86 -3.97
CA ILE A 5 13.87 -1.62 -3.38
C ILE A 5 13.38 -0.93 -2.09
N GLY A 6 14.29 -0.58 -1.17
CA GLY A 6 13.96 0.11 0.06
C GLY A 6 13.36 1.51 -0.17
N ALA A 7 13.86 2.24 -1.17
CA ALA A 7 13.25 3.51 -1.57
C ALA A 7 11.83 3.32 -2.11
N GLY A 8 11.58 2.25 -2.89
CA GLY A 8 10.25 1.88 -3.35
C GLY A 8 9.28 1.60 -2.20
N MET A 9 9.70 0.80 -1.21
CA MET A 9 8.89 0.50 -0.02
C MET A 9 8.59 1.77 0.80
N ALA A 10 9.57 2.66 0.97
CA ALA A 10 9.36 3.94 1.64
C ALA A 10 8.37 4.84 0.88
N MET A 11 8.45 4.88 -0.45
CA MET A 11 7.49 5.61 -1.29
C MET A 11 6.07 5.03 -1.19
N SER A 12 5.90 3.70 -1.12
CA SER A 12 4.60 3.07 -0.85
C SER A 12 4.03 3.51 0.49
N CYS A 13 4.85 3.55 1.55
CA CYS A 13 4.43 4.03 2.86
C CYS A 13 3.98 5.50 2.81
N LEU A 14 4.74 6.37 2.14
CA LEU A 14 4.37 7.78 1.95
C LEU A 14 3.09 7.93 1.14
N ALA A 15 2.86 7.07 0.14
CA ALA A 15 1.63 7.07 -0.65
C ALA A 15 0.40 6.78 0.21
N MET A 16 0.49 5.80 1.12
CA MET A 16 -0.61 5.47 2.04
C MET A 16 -0.89 6.61 3.04
N VAL A 17 0.16 7.28 3.53
CA VAL A 17 0.00 8.48 4.38
C VAL A 17 -0.67 9.61 3.59
N ALA A 18 -0.25 9.86 2.35
CA ALA A 18 -0.88 10.86 1.49
C ALA A 18 -2.36 10.54 1.25
N ALA A 19 -2.70 9.28 0.99
CA ALA A 19 -4.08 8.84 0.83
C ALA A 19 -4.93 9.07 2.09
N ALA A 20 -4.40 8.72 3.27
CA ALA A 20 -5.08 8.97 4.54
C ALA A 20 -5.37 10.47 4.77
N VAL A 21 -4.40 11.34 4.47
CA VAL A 21 -4.54 12.80 4.61
C VAL A 21 -5.55 13.38 3.61
N VAL A 22 -5.50 12.93 2.36
CA VAL A 22 -6.43 13.37 1.30
C VAL A 22 -7.85 12.97 1.65
N GLU A 23 -8.05 11.74 2.14
CA GLU A 23 -9.36 11.23 2.52
C GLU A 23 -9.91 11.95 3.75
N GLY A 24 -9.09 12.17 4.78
CA GLY A 24 -9.50 13.00 5.92
C GLY A 24 -9.87 14.43 5.52
N ARG A 25 -9.27 14.97 4.44
CA ARG A 25 -9.66 16.28 3.90
C ARG A 25 -10.97 16.22 3.11
N ARG A 26 -11.21 15.14 2.36
CA ARG A 26 -12.46 14.89 1.63
C ARG A 26 -13.64 14.77 2.59
N LEU A 27 -13.49 14.00 3.67
CA LEU A 27 -14.50 13.83 4.71
C LEU A 27 -14.85 15.15 5.41
N ARG A 28 -13.85 15.98 5.73
CA ARG A 28 -14.08 17.33 6.28
C ARG A 28 -14.84 18.22 5.31
N ALA A 29 -14.46 18.24 4.04
CA ALA A 29 -15.16 19.02 3.01
C ALA A 29 -16.61 18.55 2.80
N ALA A 30 -16.88 17.25 2.89
CA ALA A 30 -18.23 16.70 2.83
C ALA A 30 -19.06 17.10 4.06
N SER A 31 -18.46 17.07 5.25
CA SER A 31 -19.07 17.51 6.51
C SER A 31 -19.42 18.99 6.50
N ASP A 32 -18.47 19.85 6.13
CA ASP A 32 -18.65 21.31 6.09
C ASP A 32 -19.72 21.73 5.06
N ALA A 33 -19.90 20.95 3.99
CA ALA A 33 -20.92 21.16 2.98
C ALA A 33 -22.29 20.55 3.35
N GLY A 34 -22.43 19.88 4.51
CA GLY A 34 -23.66 19.22 4.93
C GLY A 34 -24.05 18.03 4.04
N LEU A 35 -23.08 17.39 3.38
CA LEU A 35 -23.28 16.31 2.40
C LEU A 35 -23.15 14.90 3.01
N ILE A 36 -23.04 14.79 4.34
CA ILE A 36 -22.81 13.52 5.04
C ILE A 36 -23.92 12.49 4.75
N ASP A 37 -25.17 12.92 4.59
CA ASP A 37 -26.33 12.04 4.31
C ASP A 37 -26.67 11.94 2.81
N ARG A 38 -25.76 12.39 1.93
CA ARG A 38 -25.96 12.45 0.47
C ARG A 38 -24.86 11.61 -0.22
N PRO A 39 -25.03 10.29 -0.38
CA PRO A 39 -24.00 9.43 -0.97
C PRO A 39 -23.63 9.84 -2.41
N ASP A 40 -24.60 10.32 -3.19
CA ASP A 40 -24.39 10.73 -4.60
C ASP A 40 -23.92 12.19 -4.76
N ALA A 41 -23.78 12.95 -3.67
CA ALA A 41 -23.38 14.34 -3.77
C ALA A 41 -21.89 14.47 -4.04
N THR A 42 -21.54 15.21 -5.09
CA THR A 42 -20.16 15.50 -5.42
C THR A 42 -19.54 16.38 -4.32
N VAL A 43 -18.58 15.83 -3.58
CA VAL A 43 -17.81 16.61 -2.60
C VAL A 43 -17.09 17.73 -3.35
N PRO A 44 -17.19 19.00 -2.90
CA PRO A 44 -16.55 20.14 -3.55
C PRO A 44 -15.03 20.13 -3.31
N MET A 45 -14.34 19.16 -3.90
CA MET A 45 -12.90 18.95 -3.79
C MET A 45 -12.29 18.76 -5.17
N SER A 46 -11.14 19.39 -5.39
CA SER A 46 -10.44 19.26 -6.67
C SER A 46 -9.81 17.87 -6.81
N VAL A 47 -9.97 17.26 -7.99
CA VAL A 47 -9.36 15.96 -8.36
C VAL A 47 -7.82 16.00 -8.25
N TRP A 48 -7.21 17.18 -8.36
CA TRP A 48 -5.76 17.37 -8.24
C TRP A 48 -5.18 16.89 -6.91
N TRP A 49 -5.99 16.79 -5.85
CA TRP A 49 -5.55 16.25 -4.56
C TRP A 49 -5.23 14.75 -4.59
N LEU A 50 -5.70 14.00 -5.59
CA LEU A 50 -5.34 12.60 -5.80
C LEU A 50 -3.96 12.46 -6.48
N LEU A 51 -3.45 13.52 -7.13
CA LEU A 51 -2.20 13.47 -7.86
C LEU A 51 -1.00 13.01 -7.00
N PRO A 52 -0.79 13.54 -5.77
CA PRO A 52 0.38 13.19 -4.97
C PRO A 52 0.43 11.70 -4.62
N GLN A 53 -0.68 11.10 -4.20
CA GLN A 53 -0.73 9.68 -3.86
C GLN A 53 -0.44 8.79 -5.09
N TYR A 54 -1.00 9.12 -6.26
CA TYR A 54 -0.80 8.31 -7.47
C TYR A 54 0.63 8.42 -8.01
N VAL A 55 1.24 9.61 -7.94
CA VAL A 55 2.66 9.79 -8.29
C VAL A 55 3.56 8.96 -7.37
N LEU A 56 3.30 8.98 -6.06
CA LEU A 56 4.07 8.19 -5.09
C LEU A 56 3.92 6.68 -5.31
N VAL A 57 2.71 6.19 -5.57
CA VAL A 57 2.48 4.77 -5.94
C VAL A 57 3.23 4.40 -7.22
N GLY A 58 3.20 5.27 -8.23
CA GLY A 58 3.94 5.06 -9.48
C GLY A 58 5.45 4.94 -9.25
N LEU A 59 6.03 5.87 -8.49
CA LEU A 59 7.44 5.84 -8.11
C LEU A 59 7.79 4.59 -7.29
N ALA A 60 6.92 4.21 -6.35
CA ALA A 60 7.09 3.01 -5.55
C ALA A 60 7.15 1.74 -6.41
N LYS A 61 6.28 1.63 -7.41
CA LYS A 61 6.26 0.51 -8.35
C LYS A 61 7.52 0.45 -9.21
N VAL A 62 7.96 1.58 -9.74
CA VAL A 62 9.16 1.65 -10.59
C VAL A 62 10.44 1.37 -9.80
N LEU A 63 10.56 1.86 -8.56
CA LEU A 63 11.75 1.67 -7.74
C LEU A 63 11.76 0.32 -7.01
N GLY A 64 10.61 -0.11 -6.51
CA GLY A 64 10.41 -1.31 -5.72
C GLY A 64 10.25 -2.55 -6.58
N THR A 65 9.17 -2.62 -7.35
CA THR A 65 8.80 -3.82 -8.13
C THR A 65 9.81 -4.13 -9.21
N ILE A 66 10.20 -3.14 -10.03
CA ILE A 66 11.21 -3.37 -11.09
C ILE A 66 12.58 -3.70 -10.48
N GLY A 67 12.96 -3.04 -9.39
CA GLY A 67 14.21 -3.34 -8.69
C GLY A 67 14.25 -4.74 -8.08
N LEU A 68 13.09 -5.27 -7.66
CA LEU A 68 12.93 -6.62 -7.14
C LEU A 68 12.98 -7.65 -8.28
N GLU A 69 12.29 -7.38 -9.39
CA GLU A 69 12.31 -8.22 -10.59
C GLU A 69 13.72 -8.34 -11.19
N GLU A 70 14.45 -7.23 -11.34
CA GLU A 70 15.86 -7.24 -11.79
C GLU A 70 16.74 -8.06 -10.84
N PHE A 71 16.56 -7.90 -9.52
CA PHE A 71 17.34 -8.66 -8.54
C PHE A 71 17.05 -10.17 -8.61
N PHE A 72 15.79 -10.58 -8.69
CA PHE A 72 15.45 -11.99 -8.84
C PHE A 72 15.94 -12.56 -10.17
N TYR A 73 15.85 -11.79 -11.26
CA TYR A 73 16.32 -12.21 -12.57
C TYR A 73 17.84 -12.46 -12.61
N ASP A 74 18.62 -11.65 -11.87
CA ASP A 74 20.09 -11.76 -11.77
C ASP A 74 20.57 -12.80 -10.75
N GLN A 75 19.78 -13.08 -9.70
CA GLN A 75 20.19 -13.97 -8.60
C GLN A 75 19.71 -15.42 -8.76
N VAL A 76 18.70 -15.68 -9.58
CA VAL A 76 18.16 -17.03 -9.80
C VAL A 76 18.93 -17.71 -10.95
N PRO A 77 19.40 -18.96 -10.79
CA PRO A 77 20.02 -19.73 -11.87
C PRO A 77 19.09 -19.81 -13.09
N ASP A 78 19.65 -19.80 -14.32
CA ASP A 78 18.84 -19.79 -15.56
C ASP A 78 17.82 -20.94 -15.61
N GLU A 79 18.15 -22.10 -15.03
CA GLU A 79 17.30 -23.29 -14.91
C GLU A 79 16.06 -23.09 -14.02
N LEU A 80 16.11 -22.16 -13.07
CA LEU A 80 15.05 -21.90 -12.09
C LEU A 80 14.29 -20.59 -12.34
N ARG A 81 14.61 -19.86 -13.42
CA ARG A 81 14.00 -18.56 -13.73
C ARG A 81 12.47 -18.64 -13.84
N SER A 82 11.93 -19.70 -14.44
CA SER A 82 10.48 -19.94 -14.53
C SER A 82 9.84 -20.15 -13.14
N VAL A 83 10.52 -20.86 -12.24
CA VAL A 83 10.06 -21.07 -10.85
C VAL A 83 10.09 -19.75 -10.06
N GLY A 84 11.12 -18.92 -10.26
CA GLY A 84 11.20 -17.58 -9.63
C GLY A 84 10.06 -16.65 -10.05
N LEU A 85 9.68 -16.67 -11.33
CA LEU A 85 8.51 -15.94 -11.83
C LEU A 85 7.20 -16.48 -11.23
N ALA A 86 7.05 -17.80 -11.15
CA ALA A 86 5.88 -18.43 -10.54
C ALA A 86 5.74 -18.06 -9.04
N ILE A 87 6.85 -18.02 -8.31
CA ILE A 87 6.87 -17.57 -6.90
C ILE A 87 6.47 -16.09 -6.79
N SER A 88 7.01 -15.23 -7.67
CA SER A 88 6.68 -13.80 -7.67
C SER A 88 5.18 -13.55 -7.94
N LEU A 89 4.61 -14.25 -8.92
CA LEU A 89 3.16 -14.23 -9.19
C LEU A 89 2.35 -14.77 -8.00
N SER A 90 2.85 -15.82 -7.35
CA SER A 90 2.21 -16.39 -6.16
C SER A 90 2.20 -15.40 -5.01
N VAL A 91 3.28 -14.63 -4.80
CA VAL A 91 3.34 -13.55 -3.78
C VAL A 91 2.29 -12.47 -4.06
N LEU A 92 2.09 -12.08 -5.32
CA LEU A 92 1.01 -11.15 -5.69
C LEU A 92 -0.38 -11.72 -5.41
N GLY A 93 -0.58 -13.02 -5.67
CA GLY A 93 -1.81 -13.74 -5.34
C GLY A 93 -2.08 -13.76 -3.84
N VAL A 94 -1.07 -14.14 -3.04
CA VAL A 94 -1.14 -14.12 -1.57
C VAL A 94 -1.44 -12.72 -1.05
N GLY A 95 -0.82 -11.68 -1.62
CA GLY A 95 -1.10 -10.29 -1.28
C GLY A 95 -2.57 -9.91 -1.54
N SER A 96 -3.14 -10.35 -2.66
CA SER A 96 -4.55 -10.12 -2.98
C SER A 96 -5.49 -10.79 -1.97
N TYR A 97 -5.20 -12.04 -1.59
CA TYR A 97 -5.98 -12.73 -0.54
C TYR A 97 -5.84 -12.06 0.82
N ALA A 98 -4.62 -11.66 1.21
CA ALA A 98 -4.38 -10.95 2.45
C ALA A 98 -5.14 -9.62 2.50
N SER A 99 -5.20 -8.89 1.39
CA SER A 99 -6.01 -7.67 1.26
C SER A 99 -7.50 -7.94 1.51
N GLY A 100 -8.05 -8.98 0.88
CA GLY A 100 -9.44 -9.38 1.09
C GLY A 100 -9.73 -9.79 2.54
N ILE A 101 -8.83 -10.55 3.17
CA ILE A 101 -8.95 -10.93 4.59
C ILE A 101 -8.91 -9.69 5.48
N LEU A 102 -8.01 -8.74 5.21
CA LEU A 102 -7.88 -7.50 5.98
C LEU A 102 -9.18 -6.68 5.91
N VAL A 103 -9.72 -6.51 4.69
CA VAL A 103 -10.99 -5.82 4.47
C VAL A 103 -12.13 -6.50 5.23
N SER A 104 -12.28 -7.82 5.09
CA SER A 104 -13.33 -8.57 5.80
C SER A 104 -13.16 -8.53 7.32
N ALA A 105 -11.94 -8.56 7.83
CA ALA A 105 -11.66 -8.48 9.26
C ALA A 105 -12.03 -7.10 9.82
N ILE A 106 -11.73 -6.03 9.09
CA ILE A 106 -12.10 -4.66 9.47
C ILE A 106 -13.61 -4.48 9.41
N ASP A 107 -14.25 -4.95 8.34
CA ASP A 107 -15.70 -4.89 8.20
C ASP A 107 -16.41 -5.63 9.34
N TRP A 108 -15.97 -6.85 9.66
CA TRP A 108 -16.49 -7.61 10.80
C TRP A 108 -16.25 -6.91 12.14
N ALA A 109 -15.04 -6.37 12.37
CA ALA A 109 -14.70 -5.71 13.62
C ALA A 109 -15.47 -4.38 13.83
N THR A 110 -15.83 -3.70 12.74
CA THR A 110 -16.47 -2.36 12.79
C THR A 110 -17.99 -2.40 12.66
N SER A 111 -18.56 -3.44 12.04
CA SER A 111 -20.01 -3.64 11.88
C SER A 111 -20.72 -4.20 13.13
N GLY A 112 -20.00 -4.75 14.11
CA GLY A 112 -20.57 -5.47 15.25
C GLY A 112 -21.41 -4.66 16.25
N GLY A 113 -21.47 -3.33 16.14
CA GLY A 113 -22.13 -2.43 17.10
C GLY A 113 -23.50 -1.88 16.70
N GLY A 114 -24.04 -2.24 15.52
CA GLY A 114 -25.27 -1.63 14.99
C GLY A 114 -25.08 -0.24 14.38
N GLY A 115 -23.84 0.22 14.22
CA GLY A 115 -23.45 1.39 13.45
C GLY A 115 -22.91 1.00 12.06
N GLU A 116 -22.77 1.98 11.16
CA GLU A 116 -22.22 1.75 9.82
C GLU A 116 -20.73 1.35 9.88
N SER A 117 -20.34 0.37 9.05
CA SER A 117 -18.96 -0.10 8.89
C SER A 117 -18.03 1.03 8.44
N TRP A 118 -16.74 0.96 8.78
CA TRP A 118 -15.74 1.90 8.27
C TRP A 118 -15.64 1.87 6.74
N LEU A 119 -16.11 0.78 6.11
CA LEU A 119 -16.18 0.55 4.67
C LEU A 119 -17.64 0.55 4.17
N SER A 120 -18.49 1.40 4.75
CA SER A 120 -19.88 1.60 4.29
C SER A 120 -19.94 1.95 2.79
N ASP A 121 -21.00 1.50 2.11
CA ASP A 121 -21.26 1.87 0.71
C ASP A 121 -21.42 3.40 0.53
N ASP A 122 -21.84 4.09 1.59
CA ASP A 122 -21.81 5.56 1.64
C ASP A 122 -20.41 6.05 2.03
N LEU A 123 -19.61 6.40 1.02
CA LEU A 123 -18.28 6.99 1.18
C LEU A 123 -18.28 8.24 2.08
N ASN A 124 -19.38 9.00 2.19
CA ASN A 124 -19.43 10.20 3.02
C ASN A 124 -19.62 9.89 4.52
N ARG A 125 -20.06 8.68 4.84
CA ARG A 125 -20.13 8.14 6.21
C ARG A 125 -19.01 7.16 6.53
N ALA A 126 -18.45 6.50 5.52
CA ALA A 126 -17.29 5.63 5.63
C ALA A 126 -16.06 6.41 6.13
N HIS A 127 -15.37 5.84 7.12
CA HIS A 127 -14.12 6.40 7.64
C HIS A 127 -12.94 5.67 6.99
N LEU A 128 -12.81 5.89 5.68
CA LEU A 128 -11.82 5.23 4.83
C LEU A 128 -10.39 5.74 5.13
N ASP A 129 -10.28 6.87 5.82
CA ASP A 129 -9.04 7.40 6.38
C ASP A 129 -8.40 6.46 7.40
N TYR A 130 -9.17 5.82 8.28
CA TYR A 130 -8.64 4.83 9.23
C TYR A 130 -8.09 3.58 8.53
N PHE A 131 -8.74 3.14 7.46
CA PHE A 131 -8.23 2.04 6.63
C PHE A 131 -6.86 2.39 6.02
N TYR A 132 -6.72 3.60 5.47
CA TYR A 132 -5.43 4.06 4.95
C TYR A 132 -4.36 4.23 6.04
N TRP A 133 -4.72 4.63 7.26
CA TRP A 133 -3.79 4.66 8.38
C TRP A 133 -3.31 3.25 8.79
N ILE A 134 -4.18 2.24 8.78
CA ILE A 134 -3.79 0.85 9.02
C ILE A 134 -2.81 0.38 7.95
N LEU A 135 -3.09 0.66 6.67
CA LEU A 135 -2.18 0.34 5.57
C LEU A 135 -0.84 1.08 5.68
N ALA A 136 -0.85 2.35 6.11
CA ALA A 136 0.37 3.10 6.35
C ALA A 136 1.23 2.49 7.48
N ALA A 137 0.60 2.07 8.58
CA ALA A 137 1.29 1.39 9.67
C ALA A 137 1.88 0.04 9.24
N LEU A 138 1.14 -0.73 8.44
CA LEU A 138 1.61 -2.00 7.89
C LEU A 138 2.79 -1.80 6.93
N ALA A 139 2.71 -0.79 6.05
CA ALA A 139 3.81 -0.43 5.15
C ALA A 139 5.05 0.08 5.91
N ALA A 140 4.87 0.83 6.99
CA ALA A 140 5.97 1.26 7.85
C ALA A 140 6.66 0.06 8.53
N LEU A 141 5.88 -0.94 8.98
CA LEU A 141 6.40 -2.18 9.53
C LEU A 141 7.17 -2.98 8.47
N GLU A 142 6.66 -3.07 7.24
CA GLU A 142 7.35 -3.71 6.11
C GLU A 142 8.71 -3.06 5.86
N VAL A 143 8.76 -1.71 5.77
CA VAL A 143 10.01 -0.96 5.59
C VAL A 143 10.97 -1.23 6.75
N PHE A 144 10.49 -1.25 7.99
CA PHE A 144 11.31 -1.53 9.16
C PHE A 144 11.93 -2.93 9.11
N VAL A 145 11.12 -3.95 8.83
CA VAL A 145 11.58 -5.35 8.70
C VAL A 145 12.59 -5.46 7.55
N PHE A 146 12.32 -4.84 6.40
CA PHE A 146 13.25 -4.82 5.27
C PHE A 146 14.59 -4.20 5.65
N VAL A 147 14.59 -3.02 6.27
CA VAL A 147 15.83 -2.34 6.70
C VAL A 147 16.59 -3.19 7.73
N TYR A 148 15.89 -3.84 8.66
CA TYR A 148 16.49 -4.73 9.64
C TYR A 148 17.20 -5.92 8.97
N ILE A 149 16.53 -6.56 8.01
CA ILE A 149 17.10 -7.67 7.23
C ILE A 149 18.26 -7.19 6.36
N ALA A 150 18.08 -6.09 5.63
CA ALA A 150 19.09 -5.50 4.75
C ALA A 150 20.38 -5.14 5.49
N LYS A 151 20.26 -4.62 6.72
CA LYS A 151 21.43 -4.33 7.59
C LYS A 151 22.16 -5.58 8.06
N ARG A 152 21.46 -6.72 8.20
CA ARG A 152 22.05 -8.01 8.58
C ARG A 152 22.48 -8.86 7.38
N TYR A 153 22.08 -8.47 6.18
CA TYR A 153 22.44 -9.17 4.96
C TYR A 153 23.91 -8.89 4.64
N VAL A 154 24.76 -9.90 4.84
CA VAL A 154 26.17 -9.83 4.48
C VAL A 154 26.26 -9.90 2.95
N TYR A 155 26.70 -8.82 2.32
CA TYR A 155 27.08 -8.86 0.91
C TYR A 155 28.16 -9.91 0.73
N LYS A 156 27.87 -10.93 -0.09
CA LYS A 156 28.88 -11.89 -0.51
C LYS A 156 29.87 -11.13 -1.38
N ASN A 157 31.00 -10.70 -0.80
CA ASN A 157 32.12 -10.19 -1.58
C ASN A 157 32.50 -11.31 -2.55
N LYS A 158 32.24 -11.11 -3.85
CA LYS A 158 33.02 -11.79 -4.87
C LYS A 158 34.42 -11.22 -4.75
N ALA A 159 35.22 -11.80 -3.85
CA ALA A 159 36.64 -11.83 -4.07
C ALA A 159 36.83 -12.61 -5.37
N GLU A 160 37.00 -11.85 -6.45
CA GLU A 160 37.49 -12.34 -7.75
C GLU A 160 38.95 -12.83 -7.59
N PRO A 161 39.42 -13.65 -8.55
CA PRO A 161 40.11 -14.94 -8.37
C PRO A 161 41.49 -14.93 -7.72
#